data_AF-H3A895-F1
#
_entry.id   AF-H3A895-F1
#
_cell.length_a   1.000
_cell.length_b   1.000
_cell.length_c   1.000
_cell.angle_alpha   90.00
_cell.angle_beta   90.00
_cell.angle_gamma   90.00
#
_symmetry.space_group_name_H-M   'P 1'
#
loop_
_entity.id
_entity.type
_entity.pdbx_description
1 polymer ?
#
loop_
_entity_poly.entity_id
_entity_poly.type
_entity_poly.pdbx_seq_one_letter_code
_entity_poly.pdbx_strand_id
1 'polypeptide(L)'
;YPTLHSETEKMTTSGVEGTVKLVQFILYIPIFSLGLIFNALAIWILIFKIRKWSETTTYMANLITCNSLLLFCLPFKIAAFKQNPWLFGWQFCLVLESLYFLNMYGSILVTTSLIVDRYIAIIHPFIAKSIRSPKIAAAVCALIWVSVLGGISVTYKFHNMSNDNITCFYGYSNATWEKAELISSLETVFSISAVIIVFCSARIIISLKNLGKMDPLYRKANKSIMIVLANLVTFLICFTPYHVCLLLHYLAQNSFISNHGLIKDLTHVSLCLANANCCLDAFCFYYVVKEF
;
A
#
# COMPACT_ATOMS: atom_id res chain seq x y z
N TYR A 1 -32.59 -4.49 -35.42
CA TYR A 1 -32.03 -3.29 -34.77
C TYR A 1 -31.57 -3.47 -33.31
N PRO A 2 -32.09 -4.38 -32.46
CA PRO A 2 -31.53 -4.59 -31.11
C PRO A 2 -30.19 -5.35 -31.10
N THR A 3 -29.97 -6.22 -32.09
CA THR A 3 -28.81 -7.13 -32.17
C THR A 3 -27.49 -6.41 -32.46
N LEU A 4 -27.49 -5.46 -33.40
CA LEU A 4 -26.29 -4.69 -33.79
C LEU A 4 -25.77 -3.80 -32.65
N HIS A 5 -26.69 -3.23 -31.85
CA HIS A 5 -26.32 -2.43 -30.67
C HIS A 5 -25.66 -3.30 -29.60
N SER A 6 -26.15 -4.52 -29.38
CA SER A 6 -25.58 -5.47 -28.41
C SER A 6 -24.21 -5.99 -28.83
N GLU A 7 -23.98 -6.21 -30.12
CA GLU A 7 -22.69 -6.68 -30.65
C GLU A 7 -21.64 -5.57 -30.62
N THR A 8 -22.04 -4.34 -30.93
CA THR A 8 -21.16 -3.17 -30.82
C THR A 8 -20.78 -2.90 -29.37
N GLU A 9 -21.73 -2.98 -28.44
CA GLU A 9 -21.47 -2.81 -27.00
C GLU A 9 -20.56 -3.91 -26.44
N LYS A 10 -20.75 -5.18 -26.85
CA LYS A 10 -19.86 -6.31 -26.53
C LYS A 10 -18.45 -6.18 -27.12
N MET A 11 -18.33 -5.64 -28.33
CA MET A 11 -17.03 -5.43 -28.98
C MET A 11 -16.27 -4.24 -28.38
N THR A 12 -16.99 -3.20 -27.94
CA THR A 12 -16.39 -2.03 -27.28
C THR A 12 -15.93 -2.40 -25.86
N THR A 13 -16.74 -3.15 -25.12
CA THR A 13 -16.39 -3.64 -23.77
C THR A 13 -15.22 -4.63 -23.78
N SER A 14 -15.13 -5.53 -24.78
CA SER A 14 -13.98 -6.42 -24.92
C SER A 14 -12.68 -5.69 -25.30
N GLY A 15 -12.77 -4.63 -26.12
CA GLY A 15 -11.64 -3.76 -26.45
C GLY A 15 -11.11 -2.95 -25.27
N VAL A 16 -12.00 -2.40 -24.44
CA VAL A 16 -11.62 -1.66 -23.21
C VAL A 16 -11.02 -2.60 -22.17
N GLU A 17 -11.62 -3.77 -21.94
CA GLU A 17 -11.10 -4.76 -20.99
C GLU A 17 -9.72 -5.29 -21.40
N GLY A 18 -9.48 -5.48 -22.71
CA GLY A 18 -8.16 -5.82 -23.26
C GLY A 18 -7.12 -4.72 -23.06
N THR A 19 -7.52 -3.46 -23.21
CA THR A 19 -6.64 -2.29 -23.02
C THR A 19 -6.21 -2.14 -21.56
N VAL A 20 -7.13 -2.30 -20.61
CA VAL A 20 -6.82 -2.21 -19.17
C VAL A 20 -5.87 -3.32 -18.75
N LYS A 21 -6.13 -4.56 -19.17
CA LYS A 21 -5.23 -5.70 -18.88
C LYS A 21 -3.83 -5.47 -19.46
N LEU A 22 -3.74 -4.89 -20.67
CA LEU A 22 -2.47 -4.53 -21.28
C LEU A 22 -1.72 -3.45 -20.49
N VAL A 23 -2.41 -2.39 -20.07
CA VAL A 23 -1.84 -1.32 -19.24
C VAL A 23 -1.32 -1.88 -17.92
N GLN A 24 -2.12 -2.71 -17.23
CA GLN A 24 -1.69 -3.35 -15.98
C GLN A 24 -0.48 -4.26 -16.18
N PHE A 25 -0.44 -5.02 -17.28
CA PHE A 25 0.72 -5.86 -17.61
C PHE A 25 1.99 -5.02 -17.84
N ILE A 26 1.89 -3.92 -18.59
CA ILE A 26 2.99 -2.99 -18.85
C ILE A 26 3.49 -2.33 -17.56
N LEU A 27 2.60 -2.05 -16.59
CA LEU A 27 2.97 -1.46 -15.30
C LEU A 27 3.55 -2.49 -14.32
N TYR A 28 2.99 -3.70 -14.25
CA TYR A 28 3.41 -4.68 -13.25
C TYR A 28 4.80 -5.27 -13.50
N ILE A 29 5.23 -5.42 -14.76
CA ILE A 29 6.58 -5.92 -15.07
C ILE A 29 7.68 -5.02 -14.47
N PRO A 30 7.77 -3.71 -14.78
CA PRO A 30 8.80 -2.85 -14.22
C PRO A 30 8.68 -2.72 -12.69
N ILE A 31 7.46 -2.67 -12.14
CA ILE A 31 7.25 -2.65 -10.69
C ILE A 31 7.81 -3.92 -10.05
N PHE A 32 7.53 -5.09 -10.61
CA PHE A 32 8.04 -6.36 -10.09
C PHE A 32 9.57 -6.43 -10.20
N SER A 33 10.14 -6.10 -11.36
CA SER A 33 11.58 -6.14 -11.57
C SER A 33 12.35 -5.18 -10.68
N LEU A 34 11.95 -3.90 -10.63
CA LEU A 34 12.59 -2.90 -9.77
C LEU A 34 12.34 -3.20 -8.30
N GLY A 35 11.12 -3.60 -7.94
CA GLY A 35 10.75 -3.99 -6.59
C GLY A 35 11.61 -5.14 -6.09
N LEU A 36 11.81 -6.20 -6.87
CA LEU A 36 12.70 -7.30 -6.51
C LEU A 36 14.13 -6.83 -6.27
N ILE A 37 14.70 -6.04 -7.19
CA ILE A 37 16.08 -5.55 -7.07
C ILE A 37 16.24 -4.72 -5.80
N PHE A 38 15.36 -3.74 -5.60
CA PHE A 38 15.45 -2.81 -4.49
C PHE A 38 15.14 -3.47 -3.15
N ASN A 39 14.15 -4.36 -3.08
CA ASN A 39 13.80 -5.05 -1.86
C ASN A 39 14.85 -6.10 -1.47
N ALA A 40 15.42 -6.83 -2.43
CA ALA A 40 16.54 -7.74 -2.19
C ALA A 40 17.78 -7.00 -1.66
N LEU A 41 18.10 -5.84 -2.24
CA LEU A 41 19.17 -4.97 -1.73
C LEU A 41 18.88 -4.49 -0.31
N ALA A 42 17.64 -4.11 -0.02
CA ALA A 42 17.24 -3.66 1.31
C ALA A 42 17.36 -4.80 2.35
N ILE A 43 16.94 -6.03 2.02
CA ILE A 43 17.14 -7.23 2.84
C ILE A 43 18.63 -7.48 3.09
N TRP A 44 19.44 -7.42 2.04
CA TRP A 44 20.89 -7.61 2.14
C TRP A 44 21.52 -6.59 3.11
N ILE A 45 21.16 -5.32 2.98
CA ILE A 45 21.61 -4.25 3.89
C ILE A 45 21.15 -4.53 5.32
N LEU A 46 19.88 -4.90 5.51
CA LEU A 46 19.29 -5.19 6.82
C LEU A 46 20.05 -6.33 7.53
N ILE A 47 20.38 -7.40 6.82
CA ILE A 47 21.03 -8.58 7.38
C ILE A 47 22.53 -8.36 7.59
N PHE A 48 23.23 -7.78 6.61
CA PHE A 48 24.69 -7.77 6.59
C PHE A 48 25.34 -6.44 6.98
N LYS A 49 24.63 -5.31 6.89
CA LYS A 49 25.18 -3.98 7.18
C LYS A 49 24.67 -3.37 8.49
N ILE A 50 23.41 -3.63 8.86
CA ILE A 50 22.83 -3.10 10.10
C ILE A 50 23.34 -3.90 11.29
N ARG A 51 24.27 -3.31 12.06
CA ARG A 51 24.82 -3.92 13.28
C ARG A 51 24.00 -3.65 14.55
N LYS A 52 23.24 -2.55 14.56
CA LYS A 52 22.44 -2.13 15.73
C LYS A 52 21.04 -1.72 15.28
N TRP A 53 20.04 -2.39 15.86
CA TRP A 53 18.64 -2.08 15.61
C TRP A 53 18.25 -0.76 16.29
N SER A 54 17.70 0.14 15.49
CA SER A 54 17.03 1.40 15.87
C SER A 54 15.52 1.29 15.65
N GLU A 55 14.76 2.24 16.15
CA GLU A 55 13.31 2.35 15.92
C GLU A 55 12.99 2.39 14.42
N THR A 56 13.73 3.20 13.67
CA THR A 56 13.50 3.35 12.22
C THR A 56 13.85 2.10 11.44
N THR A 57 14.98 1.45 11.75
CA THR A 57 15.31 0.16 11.10
C THR A 57 14.28 -0.92 11.40
N THR A 58 13.63 -0.89 12.58
CA THR A 58 12.54 -1.82 12.92
C THR A 58 11.31 -1.59 12.05
N TYR A 59 10.82 -0.36 11.90
CA TYR A 59 9.69 -0.06 11.01
C TYR A 59 10.02 -0.40 9.56
N MET A 60 11.23 -0.06 9.12
CA MET A 60 11.70 -0.33 7.77
C MET A 60 11.82 -1.83 7.48
N ALA A 61 12.26 -2.65 8.44
CA ALA A 61 12.26 -4.11 8.29
C ALA A 61 10.83 -4.64 8.08
N ASN A 62 9.84 -4.08 8.78
CA ASN A 62 8.44 -4.46 8.57
C ASN A 62 7.90 -4.04 7.20
N LEU A 63 8.31 -2.88 6.68
CA LEU A 63 8.00 -2.46 5.30
C LEU A 63 8.64 -3.41 4.28
N ILE A 64 9.91 -3.80 4.45
CA ILE A 64 10.55 -4.82 3.62
C ILE A 64 9.70 -6.09 3.60
N THR A 65 9.30 -6.59 4.76
CA THR A 65 8.50 -7.82 4.86
C THR A 65 7.18 -7.66 4.11
N CYS A 66 6.45 -6.55 4.30
CA CYS A 66 5.22 -6.27 3.57
C CYS A 66 5.45 -6.26 2.05
N ASN A 67 6.53 -5.62 1.59
CA ASN A 67 6.88 -5.51 0.19
C ASN A 67 7.34 -6.85 -0.43
N SER A 68 8.08 -7.67 0.33
CA SER A 68 8.46 -9.03 -0.07
C SER A 68 7.23 -9.91 -0.28
N LEU A 69 6.24 -9.81 0.60
CA LEU A 69 4.97 -10.54 0.46
C LEU A 69 4.19 -10.10 -0.79
N LEU A 70 4.14 -8.79 -1.09
CA LEU A 70 3.55 -8.29 -2.34
C LEU A 70 4.30 -8.81 -3.58
N LEU A 71 5.64 -8.76 -3.56
CA LEU A 71 6.49 -9.22 -4.66
C LEU A 71 6.31 -10.71 -4.92
N PHE A 72 6.10 -11.52 -3.87
CA PHE A 72 5.73 -12.92 -4.03
C PHE A 72 4.38 -13.07 -4.76
N CYS A 73 3.40 -12.21 -4.50
CA CYS A 73 2.07 -12.29 -5.13
C CYS A 73 2.01 -11.76 -6.57
N LEU A 74 2.90 -10.83 -6.95
CA LEU A 74 2.86 -10.17 -8.26
C LEU A 74 2.94 -11.13 -9.47
N PRO A 75 3.84 -12.13 -9.52
CA PRO A 75 3.88 -13.11 -10.61
C PRO A 75 2.56 -13.85 -10.81
N PHE A 76 1.91 -14.22 -9.71
CA PHE A 76 0.62 -14.91 -9.73
C PHE A 76 -0.50 -14.00 -10.24
N LYS A 77 -0.50 -12.72 -9.83
CA LYS A 77 -1.43 -11.72 -10.39
C LYS A 77 -1.21 -11.49 -11.88
N ILE A 78 0.06 -11.49 -12.33
CA ILE A 78 0.40 -11.37 -13.75
C ILE A 78 -0.08 -12.61 -14.52
N ALA A 79 0.10 -13.81 -13.97
CA ALA A 79 -0.38 -15.05 -14.58
C ALA A 79 -1.91 -15.08 -14.70
N ALA A 80 -2.63 -14.51 -13.72
CA ALA A 80 -4.09 -14.41 -13.73
C ALA A 80 -4.63 -13.61 -14.93
N PHE A 81 -3.85 -12.73 -15.57
CA PHE A 81 -4.32 -12.00 -16.77
C PHE A 81 -4.60 -12.89 -17.97
N LYS A 82 -3.84 -13.99 -18.10
CA LYS A 82 -3.89 -14.87 -19.28
C LYS A 82 -4.71 -16.12 -19.03
N GLN A 83 -5.07 -16.40 -17.78
CA GLN A 83 -5.74 -17.63 -17.37
C GLN A 83 -7.13 -17.33 -16.84
N ASN A 84 -8.14 -17.72 -17.61
CA ASN A 84 -9.52 -17.75 -17.15
C ASN A 84 -10.10 -19.12 -17.55
N PRO A 85 -10.41 -20.03 -16.60
CA PRO A 85 -10.46 -19.84 -15.15
C PRO A 85 -9.09 -19.90 -14.43
N TRP A 86 -9.05 -19.45 -13.17
CA TRP A 86 -7.90 -19.56 -12.28
C TRP A 86 -7.55 -21.02 -11.96
N LEU A 87 -6.30 -21.43 -12.21
CA LEU A 87 -5.88 -22.84 -12.14
C LEU A 87 -5.31 -23.29 -10.79
N PHE A 88 -4.90 -22.36 -9.91
CA PHE A 88 -4.23 -22.70 -8.65
C PHE A 88 -5.18 -22.93 -7.47
N GLY A 89 -6.49 -22.98 -7.74
CA GLY A 89 -7.51 -23.23 -6.73
C GLY A 89 -7.86 -22.02 -5.85
N TRP A 90 -8.99 -22.13 -5.16
CA TRP A 90 -9.60 -21.06 -4.36
C TRP A 90 -8.76 -20.66 -3.16
N GLN A 91 -8.27 -21.64 -2.39
CA GLN A 91 -7.51 -21.40 -1.16
C GLN A 91 -6.24 -20.61 -1.43
N PHE A 92 -5.55 -20.91 -2.54
CA PHE A 92 -4.35 -20.18 -2.90
C PHE A 92 -4.66 -18.74 -3.34
N CYS A 93 -5.76 -18.52 -4.07
CA CYS A 93 -6.21 -17.17 -4.39
C CYS A 93 -6.47 -16.33 -3.12
N LEU A 94 -7.18 -16.91 -2.15
CA LEU A 94 -7.47 -16.28 -0.86
C LEU A 94 -6.20 -15.87 -0.11
N VAL A 95 -5.18 -16.74 -0.09
CA VAL A 95 -3.87 -16.42 0.49
C VAL A 95 -3.24 -15.23 -0.23
N LEU A 96 -3.22 -15.23 -1.56
CA LEU A 96 -2.61 -14.17 -2.35
C LEU A 96 -3.33 -12.82 -2.13
N GLU A 97 -4.66 -12.78 -2.15
CA GLU A 97 -5.43 -11.55 -1.89
C GLU A 97 -5.23 -11.04 -0.46
N SER A 98 -5.07 -11.94 0.50
CA SER A 98 -4.74 -11.59 1.88
C SER A 98 -3.35 -11.00 2.02
N LEU A 99 -2.36 -11.52 1.30
CA LEU A 99 -1.02 -10.94 1.26
C LEU A 99 -1.02 -9.54 0.61
N TYR A 100 -1.88 -9.32 -0.39
CA TYR A 100 -2.12 -7.99 -0.97
C TYR A 100 -2.73 -7.03 0.04
N PHE A 101 -3.76 -7.46 0.75
CA PHE A 101 -4.37 -6.68 1.84
C PHE A 101 -3.33 -6.37 2.92
N LEU A 102 -2.50 -7.35 3.26
CA LEU A 102 -1.44 -7.21 4.25
C LEU A 102 -0.42 -6.17 3.83
N ASN A 103 0.06 -6.22 2.58
CA ASN A 103 0.96 -5.20 2.05
C ASN A 103 0.32 -3.81 2.13
N MET A 104 -0.91 -3.64 1.64
CA MET A 104 -1.56 -2.33 1.59
C MET A 104 -1.70 -1.72 2.99
N TYR A 105 -2.41 -2.38 3.89
CA TYR A 105 -2.71 -1.82 5.21
C TYR A 105 -1.53 -1.92 6.17
N GLY A 106 -0.70 -2.95 6.05
CA GLY A 106 0.56 -3.06 6.78
C GLY A 106 1.49 -1.90 6.45
N SER A 107 1.73 -1.63 5.16
CA SER A 107 2.58 -0.51 4.74
C SER A 107 1.99 0.85 5.13
N ILE A 108 0.68 1.07 5.00
CA ILE A 108 0.02 2.31 5.46
C ILE A 108 0.25 2.55 6.96
N LEU A 109 -0.04 1.55 7.80
CA LEU A 109 0.06 1.69 9.25
C LEU A 109 1.50 1.77 9.75
N VAL A 110 2.42 1.00 9.16
CA VAL A 110 3.85 1.07 9.49
C VAL A 110 4.45 2.41 9.07
N THR A 111 4.10 2.91 7.88
CA THR A 111 4.53 4.25 7.41
C THR A 111 4.00 5.35 8.31
N THR A 112 2.72 5.27 8.70
CA THR A 112 2.10 6.20 9.66
C THR A 112 2.88 6.21 10.98
N SER A 113 3.15 5.02 11.53
CA SER A 113 3.87 4.86 12.79
C SER A 113 5.31 5.37 12.73
N LEU A 114 6.00 5.15 11.61
CA LEU A 114 7.33 5.69 11.34
C LEU A 114 7.31 7.23 11.34
N ILE A 115 6.33 7.85 10.68
CA ILE A 115 6.21 9.31 10.64
C ILE A 115 5.87 9.88 12.02
N VAL A 116 5.00 9.23 12.79
CA VAL A 116 4.71 9.59 14.19
C VAL A 116 5.97 9.48 15.06
N ASP A 117 6.74 8.40 14.94
CA ASP A 117 8.00 8.22 15.65
C ASP A 117 8.99 9.35 15.36
N ARG A 118 9.15 9.72 14.08
CA ARG A 118 10.00 10.85 13.67
C ARG A 118 9.45 12.19 14.17
N TYR A 119 8.13 12.38 14.18
CA TYR A 119 7.51 13.59 14.73
C TYR A 119 7.80 13.75 16.22
N ILE A 120 7.61 12.68 17.01
CA ILE A 120 7.93 12.68 18.44
C ILE A 120 9.42 12.96 18.66
N ALA A 121 10.29 12.33 17.86
CA ALA A 121 11.74 12.51 17.95
C ALA A 121 12.19 13.97 17.78
N ILE A 122 11.58 14.68 16.83
CA ILE A 122 12.01 16.02 16.41
C ILE A 122 11.28 17.10 17.21
N ILE A 123 9.98 16.97 17.41
CA ILE A 123 9.14 18.01 18.03
C ILE A 123 9.10 17.87 19.55
N HIS A 124 9.22 16.65 20.08
CA HIS A 124 9.06 16.36 21.52
C HIS A 124 10.25 15.56 22.09
N PRO A 125 11.49 16.10 22.04
CA PRO A 125 12.70 15.35 22.35
C PRO A 125 12.79 14.81 23.79
N PHE A 126 12.18 15.50 24.76
CA PHE A 126 12.15 15.03 26.16
C PHE A 126 11.23 13.82 26.33
N ILE A 127 10.06 13.84 25.67
CA ILE A 127 9.12 12.71 25.65
C ILE A 127 9.76 11.54 24.89
N ALA A 128 10.37 11.81 23.74
CA ALA A 128 11.06 10.84 22.90
C ALA A 128 12.04 9.96 23.69
N LYS A 129 12.77 10.54 24.65
CA LYS A 129 13.74 9.80 25.49
C LYS A 129 13.10 8.69 26.33
N SER A 130 11.83 8.84 26.71
CA SER A 130 11.13 7.87 27.55
C SER A 130 10.28 6.88 26.77
N ILE A 131 9.74 7.26 25.61
CA ILE A 131 8.73 6.45 24.88
C ILE A 131 9.25 5.84 23.58
N ARG A 132 10.48 6.14 23.17
CA ARG A 132 11.07 5.57 21.95
C ARG A 132 12.14 4.55 22.31
N SER A 133 11.96 3.35 21.77
CA SER A 133 12.98 2.30 21.77
C SER A 133 12.68 1.30 20.66
N PRO A 134 13.67 0.54 20.17
CA PRO A 134 13.44 -0.51 19.17
C PRO A 134 12.43 -1.57 19.62
N LYS A 135 12.35 -1.82 20.94
CA LYS A 135 11.37 -2.74 21.54
C LYS A 135 9.94 -2.21 21.43
N ILE A 136 9.74 -0.92 21.70
CA ILE A 136 8.43 -0.27 21.55
C ILE A 136 8.04 -0.25 20.08
N ALA A 137 8.96 0.09 19.17
CA ALA A 137 8.70 0.03 17.72
C ALA A 137 8.30 -1.39 17.26
N ALA A 138 8.98 -2.43 17.78
CA ALA A 138 8.63 -3.82 17.49
C ALA A 138 7.24 -4.20 18.03
N ALA A 139 6.89 -3.75 19.24
CA ALA A 139 5.56 -3.96 19.80
C ALA A 139 4.47 -3.27 18.96
N VAL A 140 4.69 -2.03 18.51
CA VAL A 140 3.79 -1.32 17.60
C VAL A 140 3.63 -2.09 16.29
N CYS A 141 4.71 -2.57 15.69
CA CYS A 141 4.63 -3.38 14.48
C CYS A 141 3.84 -4.67 14.71
N ALA A 142 4.08 -5.38 15.82
CA ALA A 142 3.33 -6.59 16.14
C ALA A 142 1.82 -6.33 16.28
N LEU A 143 1.43 -5.21 16.90
CA LEU A 143 0.03 -4.79 16.98
C LEU A 143 -0.57 -4.50 15.59
N ILE A 144 0.20 -3.87 14.69
CA ILE A 144 -0.21 -3.65 13.31
C ILE A 144 -0.46 -4.99 12.60
N TRP A 145 0.47 -5.94 12.70
CA TRP A 145 0.32 -7.28 12.12
C TRP A 145 -0.94 -7.98 12.62
N VAL A 146 -1.17 -8.01 13.93
CA VAL A 146 -2.38 -8.61 14.52
C VAL A 146 -3.64 -7.92 14.00
N SER A 147 -3.66 -6.58 13.94
CA SER A 147 -4.81 -5.81 13.47
C SER A 147 -5.13 -6.12 12.00
N VAL A 148 -4.11 -6.17 11.15
CA VAL A 148 -4.26 -6.45 9.71
C VAL A 148 -4.69 -7.90 9.47
N LEU A 149 -4.14 -8.86 10.21
CA LEU A 149 -4.58 -10.27 10.18
C LEU A 149 -6.04 -10.43 10.65
N GLY A 150 -6.46 -9.64 11.65
CA GLY A 150 -7.87 -9.54 12.05
C GLY A 150 -8.76 -9.02 10.92
N GLY A 151 -8.33 -7.95 10.22
CA GLY A 151 -9.04 -7.39 9.06
C GLY A 151 -9.18 -8.37 7.90
N ILE A 152 -8.14 -9.16 7.63
CA ILE A 152 -8.17 -10.26 6.65
C ILE A 152 -9.25 -11.28 7.03
N SER A 153 -9.31 -11.68 8.30
CA SER A 153 -10.28 -12.66 8.80
C SER A 153 -11.73 -12.19 8.65
N VAL A 154 -11.98 -10.89 8.86
CA VAL A 154 -13.29 -10.26 8.61
C VAL A 154 -13.62 -10.26 7.11
N THR A 155 -12.66 -9.88 6.26
CA THR A 155 -12.83 -9.87 4.80
C THR A 155 -13.10 -11.26 4.24
N TYR A 156 -12.53 -12.31 4.82
CA TYR A 156 -12.79 -13.70 4.43
C TYR A 156 -14.22 -14.15 4.66
N LYS A 157 -14.86 -13.75 5.77
CA LYS A 157 -16.27 -14.08 6.05
C LYS A 157 -17.22 -13.52 5.00
N PHE A 158 -16.74 -12.55 4.21
CA PHE A 158 -17.53 -11.83 3.24
C PHE A 158 -17.32 -12.27 1.79
N HIS A 159 -16.39 -13.19 1.52
CA HIS A 159 -16.26 -13.82 0.21
C HIS A 159 -17.31 -14.94 0.05
N ASN A 160 -18.21 -14.80 -0.92
CA ASN A 160 -19.16 -15.85 -1.25
C ASN A 160 -18.42 -17.00 -1.96
N MET A 161 -18.59 -18.23 -1.48
CA MET A 161 -18.16 -19.44 -2.18
C MET A 161 -18.98 -19.61 -3.46
N SER A 162 -18.42 -19.25 -4.62
CA SER A 162 -18.92 -19.74 -5.90
C SER A 162 -17.94 -20.78 -6.44
N ASN A 163 -18.38 -22.05 -6.50
CA ASN A 163 -17.54 -23.18 -6.92
C ASN A 163 -17.28 -23.24 -8.44
N ASP A 164 -17.97 -22.44 -9.25
CA ASP A 164 -17.79 -22.43 -10.70
C ASP A 164 -17.15 -21.12 -11.17
N ASN A 165 -16.06 -21.24 -11.95
CA ASN A 165 -15.25 -20.16 -12.53
C ASN A 165 -14.62 -19.18 -11.52
N ILE A 166 -13.64 -19.65 -10.76
CA ILE A 166 -12.83 -18.81 -9.86
C ILE A 166 -12.06 -17.77 -10.69
N THR A 167 -12.34 -16.48 -10.46
CA THR A 167 -11.55 -15.35 -10.96
C THR A 167 -10.80 -14.70 -9.80
N CYS A 168 -9.49 -14.94 -9.69
CA CYS A 168 -8.66 -14.36 -8.63
C CYS A 168 -8.30 -12.90 -8.92
N PHE A 169 -8.22 -12.02 -7.92
CA PHE A 169 -7.89 -10.58 -7.99
C PHE A 169 -8.87 -9.68 -8.75
N TYR A 170 -9.76 -10.24 -9.57
CA TYR A 170 -10.73 -9.52 -10.40
C TYR A 170 -12.18 -9.77 -9.98
N GLY A 171 -12.39 -10.69 -9.02
CA GLY A 171 -13.69 -11.11 -8.52
C GLY A 171 -14.21 -10.25 -7.37
N TYR A 172 -14.14 -8.92 -7.45
CA TYR A 172 -14.94 -8.09 -6.53
C TYR A 172 -16.42 -8.38 -6.80
N SER A 173 -16.97 -9.35 -6.07
CA SER A 173 -18.39 -9.68 -6.12
C SER A 173 -19.21 -8.43 -5.82
N ASN A 174 -20.35 -8.26 -6.48
CA ASN A 174 -21.30 -7.19 -6.17
C ASN A 174 -21.64 -7.19 -4.66
N ALA A 175 -21.60 -8.36 -4.00
CA ALA A 175 -21.81 -8.51 -2.56
C ALA A 175 -20.72 -7.86 -1.67
N THR A 176 -19.53 -7.53 -2.20
CA THR A 176 -18.49 -6.79 -1.47
C THR A 176 -18.82 -5.30 -1.43
N TRP A 177 -19.49 -4.78 -2.47
CA TRP A 177 -19.86 -3.36 -2.58
C TRP A 177 -21.15 -3.01 -1.82
N GLU A 178 -22.00 -4.00 -1.55
CA GLU A 178 -23.15 -3.87 -0.66
C GLU A 178 -22.74 -3.77 0.82
N LYS A 179 -21.48 -4.13 1.16
CA LYS A 179 -20.96 -4.14 2.53
C LYS A 179 -20.30 -2.81 2.88
N ALA A 180 -21.14 -1.79 3.03
CA ALA A 180 -20.76 -0.43 3.42
C ALA A 180 -19.78 -0.40 4.61
N GLU A 181 -20.00 -1.27 5.61
CA GLU A 181 -19.17 -1.34 6.82
C GLU A 181 -17.71 -1.69 6.54
N LEU A 182 -17.45 -2.60 5.59
CA LEU A 182 -16.09 -3.00 5.21
C LEU A 182 -15.38 -1.82 4.54
N ILE A 183 -15.96 -1.29 3.47
CA ILE A 183 -15.35 -0.17 2.73
C ILE A 183 -15.19 1.06 3.63
N SER A 184 -16.19 1.38 4.46
CA SER A 184 -16.11 2.47 5.43
C SER A 184 -14.97 2.26 6.44
N SER A 185 -14.77 1.05 6.94
CA SER A 185 -13.68 0.75 7.87
C SER A 185 -12.31 0.93 7.22
N LEU A 186 -12.15 0.46 5.99
CA LEU A 186 -10.91 0.58 5.22
C LEU A 186 -10.58 2.04 4.90
N GLU A 187 -11.57 2.81 4.42
CA GLU A 187 -11.42 4.24 4.15
C GLU A 187 -11.18 5.06 5.43
N THR A 188 -11.74 4.64 6.56
CA THR A 188 -11.48 5.27 7.86
C THR A 188 -10.02 5.08 8.28
N VAL A 189 -9.49 3.86 8.16
CA VAL A 189 -8.07 3.59 8.45
C VAL A 189 -7.16 4.43 7.56
N PHE A 190 -7.43 4.45 6.24
CA PHE A 190 -6.66 5.28 5.31
C PHE A 190 -6.75 6.77 5.66
N SER A 191 -7.95 7.29 5.92
CA SER A 191 -8.18 8.71 6.21
C SER A 191 -7.48 9.16 7.49
N ILE A 192 -7.56 8.37 8.57
CA ILE A 192 -6.86 8.64 9.83
C ILE A 192 -5.34 8.65 9.59
N SER A 193 -4.82 7.65 8.87
CA SER A 193 -3.41 7.59 8.49
C SER A 193 -2.97 8.80 7.67
N ALA A 194 -3.77 9.20 6.67
CA ALA A 194 -3.48 10.35 5.83
C ALA A 194 -3.40 11.66 6.64
N VAL A 195 -4.38 11.90 7.52
CA VAL A 195 -4.40 13.07 8.41
C VAL A 195 -3.16 13.09 9.30
N ILE A 196 -2.82 11.98 9.94
CA ILE A 196 -1.64 11.88 10.81
C ILE A 196 -0.35 12.14 10.02
N ILE A 197 -0.19 11.47 8.87
CA ILE A 197 1.00 11.58 8.02
C ILE A 197 1.20 13.03 7.56
N VAL A 198 0.15 13.67 7.04
CA VAL A 198 0.21 15.05 6.55
C VAL A 198 0.48 16.01 7.70
N PHE A 199 -0.24 15.88 8.81
CA PHE A 199 -0.06 16.75 9.98
C PHE A 199 1.36 16.64 10.55
N CYS A 200 1.82 15.43 10.86
CA CYS A 200 3.14 15.20 11.43
C CYS A 200 4.24 15.69 10.48
N SER A 201 4.13 15.40 9.19
CA SER A 201 5.11 15.85 8.19
C SER A 201 5.13 17.37 8.08
N ALA A 202 3.98 18.03 8.01
CA ALA A 202 3.89 19.48 7.95
C ALA A 202 4.53 20.14 9.19
N ARG A 203 4.25 19.63 10.39
CA ARG A 203 4.82 20.14 11.64
C ARG A 203 6.34 19.95 11.70
N ILE A 204 6.86 18.81 11.25
CA ILE A 204 8.31 18.57 11.14
C ILE A 204 8.93 19.59 10.17
N ILE A 205 8.36 19.77 8.98
CA ILE A 205 8.88 20.68 7.95
C ILE A 205 8.87 22.13 8.44
N ILE A 206 7.79 22.59 9.07
CA ILE A 206 7.67 23.95 9.60
C ILE A 206 8.69 24.19 10.72
N SER A 207 8.80 23.26 11.68
CA SER A 207 9.77 23.36 12.77
C SER A 207 11.20 23.49 12.25
N LEU A 208 11.55 22.70 11.23
CA LEU A 208 12.88 22.72 10.63
C LEU A 208 13.17 23.96 9.80
N LYS A 209 12.18 24.56 9.14
CA LYS A 209 12.35 25.85 8.46
C LYS A 209 12.63 26.99 9.44
N ASN A 210 12.08 26.91 10.64
CA ASN A 210 12.29 27.92 11.69
C ASN A 210 13.65 27.76 12.39
N LEU A 211 14.28 26.58 12.30
CA LEU A 211 15.64 26.34 12.76
C LEU A 211 16.64 26.84 11.71
N GLY A 212 17.60 27.69 12.10
CA GLY A 212 18.64 28.15 11.19
C GLY A 212 19.53 27.00 10.69
N LYS A 213 20.01 27.05 9.44
CA LYS A 213 20.86 25.99 8.83
C LYS A 213 22.15 25.68 9.62
N MET A 214 22.59 26.60 10.48
CA MET A 214 23.75 26.48 11.36
C MET A 214 23.45 25.67 12.63
N ASP A 215 22.19 25.41 12.95
CA ASP A 215 21.79 24.70 14.17
C ASP A 215 22.22 23.22 14.11
N PRO A 216 22.94 22.70 15.11
CA PRO A 216 23.27 21.28 15.22
C PRO A 216 22.04 20.36 15.11
N LEU A 217 20.88 20.82 15.58
CA LEU A 217 19.59 20.15 15.49
C LEU A 217 19.09 20.09 14.04
N TYR A 218 19.29 21.15 13.25
CA TYR A 218 19.02 21.17 11.81
C TYR A 218 19.89 20.16 11.06
N ARG A 219 21.20 20.11 11.34
CA ARG A 219 22.13 19.20 10.65
C ARG A 219 21.83 17.72 10.95
N LYS A 220 21.41 17.40 12.18
CA LYS A 220 20.95 16.06 12.58
C LYS A 220 19.57 15.72 12.00
N ALA A 221 18.67 16.69 11.90
CA ALA A 221 17.32 16.50 11.39
C ALA A 221 17.19 16.53 9.86
N ASN A 222 18.16 17.10 9.13
CA ASN A 222 18.15 17.18 7.67
C ASN A 222 18.23 15.81 6.97
N LYS A 223 18.65 14.75 7.68
CA LYS A 223 18.55 13.37 7.17
C LYS A 223 17.18 12.75 7.48
N SER A 224 16.64 12.98 8.68
CA SER A 224 15.29 12.52 9.04
C SER A 224 14.19 13.16 8.20
N ILE A 225 14.36 14.42 7.75
CA ILE A 225 13.39 15.07 6.86
C ILE A 225 13.32 14.40 5.48
N MET A 226 14.42 13.87 4.95
CA MET A 226 14.41 13.13 3.68
C MET A 226 13.61 11.83 3.82
N ILE A 227 13.74 11.13 4.95
CA ILE A 227 12.94 9.93 5.25
C ILE A 227 11.46 10.31 5.34
N VAL A 228 11.11 11.38 6.05
CA VAL A 228 9.72 11.85 6.20
C VAL A 228 9.13 12.25 4.84
N LEU A 229 9.87 13.02 4.04
CA LEU A 229 9.44 13.45 2.71
C LEU A 229 9.29 12.28 1.75
N ALA A 230 10.24 11.34 1.73
CA ALA A 230 10.15 10.15 0.90
C ALA A 230 8.90 9.33 1.24
N ASN A 231 8.65 9.07 2.53
CA ASN A 231 7.47 8.32 2.97
C ASN A 231 6.15 9.07 2.69
N LEU A 232 6.13 10.41 2.87
CA LEU A 232 4.97 11.23 2.53
C LEU A 232 4.65 11.16 1.03
N VAL A 233 5.68 11.29 0.18
CA VAL A 233 5.53 11.20 -1.27
C VAL A 233 5.06 9.81 -1.69
N THR A 234 5.66 8.75 -1.15
CA THR A 234 5.19 7.36 -1.39
C THR A 234 3.73 7.22 -0.99
N PHE A 235 3.32 7.72 0.17
CA PHE A 235 1.95 7.59 0.63
C PHE A 235 0.95 8.30 -0.29
N LEU A 236 1.26 9.53 -0.69
CA LEU A 236 0.41 10.35 -1.54
C LEU A 236 0.33 9.83 -2.97
N ILE A 237 1.42 9.28 -3.52
CA ILE A 237 1.45 8.79 -4.89
C ILE A 237 0.91 7.35 -4.99
N CYS A 238 1.26 6.47 -4.06
CA CYS A 238 0.89 5.06 -4.14
C CYS A 238 -0.50 4.79 -3.56
N PHE A 239 -0.79 5.24 -2.34
CA PHE A 239 -2.01 4.81 -1.64
C PHE A 239 -3.21 5.71 -1.91
N THR A 240 -2.99 7.02 -1.97
CA THR A 240 -4.11 7.98 -2.10
C THR A 240 -4.92 7.79 -3.39
N PRO A 241 -4.33 7.60 -4.58
CA PRO A 241 -5.11 7.42 -5.80
C PRO A 241 -6.00 6.18 -5.75
N TYR A 242 -5.51 5.09 -5.16
CA TYR A 242 -6.28 3.86 -5.00
C TYR A 242 -7.47 4.06 -4.07
N HIS A 243 -7.28 4.67 -2.90
CA HIS A 243 -8.37 4.91 -1.95
C HIS A 243 -9.42 5.89 -2.46
N VAL A 244 -8.99 6.93 -3.19
CA VAL A 244 -9.93 7.81 -3.90
C VAL A 244 -10.74 7.03 -4.94
N CYS A 245 -10.10 6.19 -5.76
CA CYS A 245 -10.81 5.37 -6.74
C CYS A 245 -11.73 4.33 -6.06
N LEU A 246 -11.29 3.74 -4.94
CA LEU A 246 -12.07 2.78 -4.17
C LEU A 246 -13.36 3.41 -3.63
N LEU A 247 -13.25 4.61 -3.05
CA LEU A 247 -14.41 5.39 -2.59
C LEU A 247 -15.34 5.76 -3.74
N LEU A 248 -14.80 6.25 -4.86
CA LEU A 248 -15.60 6.56 -6.05
C LEU A 248 -16.30 5.33 -6.61
N HIS A 249 -15.63 4.18 -6.61
CA HIS A 249 -16.20 2.92 -7.07
C HIS A 249 -17.34 2.47 -6.15
N TYR A 250 -17.18 2.60 -4.84
CA TYR A 250 -18.24 2.34 -3.88
C TYR A 250 -19.46 3.26 -4.10
N LEU A 251 -19.23 4.56 -4.30
CA LEU A 251 -20.31 5.53 -4.58
C LEU A 251 -21.02 5.23 -5.90
N ALA A 252 -20.27 4.86 -6.94
CA ALA A 252 -20.84 4.46 -8.23
C ALA A 252 -21.73 3.22 -8.06
N GLN A 253 -21.25 2.16 -7.41
CA GLN A 253 -22.02 0.93 -7.19
C GLN A 253 -23.33 1.17 -6.42
N ASN A 254 -23.35 2.14 -5.50
CA ASN A 254 -24.55 2.53 -4.76
C ASN A 254 -25.39 3.60 -5.47
N SER A 255 -25.23 3.76 -6.79
CA SER A 255 -26.01 4.66 -7.65
C SER A 255 -25.91 6.15 -7.32
N PHE A 256 -24.85 6.58 -6.61
CA PHE A 256 -24.62 8.00 -6.34
C PHE A 256 -23.90 8.73 -7.49
N ILE A 257 -23.18 8.00 -8.35
CA ILE A 257 -22.35 8.55 -9.44
C ILE A 257 -22.49 7.68 -10.70
N SER A 258 -22.57 8.28 -11.89
CA SER A 258 -22.58 7.58 -13.20
C SER A 258 -21.16 7.16 -13.65
N ASN A 259 -21.05 6.35 -14.71
CA ASN A 259 -19.77 5.87 -15.31
C ASN A 259 -19.03 4.74 -14.54
N HIS A 260 -19.74 3.68 -14.18
CA HIS A 260 -19.18 2.49 -13.50
C HIS A 260 -17.95 1.88 -14.18
N GLY A 261 -17.94 1.81 -15.52
CA GLY A 261 -16.83 1.21 -16.28
C GLY A 261 -15.51 1.94 -16.11
N LEU A 262 -15.52 3.27 -16.34
CA LEU A 262 -14.33 4.10 -16.19
C LEU A 262 -13.78 4.07 -14.76
N ILE A 263 -14.67 4.14 -13.76
CA ILE A 263 -14.27 4.13 -12.35
C ILE A 263 -13.64 2.78 -11.97
N LYS A 264 -14.22 1.66 -12.43
CA LYS A 264 -13.65 0.32 -12.24
C LYS A 264 -12.24 0.22 -12.84
N ASP A 265 -12.04 0.73 -14.05
CA ASP A 265 -10.75 0.70 -14.73
C ASP A 265 -9.71 1.56 -13.99
N LEU A 266 -10.10 2.74 -13.52
CA LEU A 266 -9.25 3.61 -12.71
C LEU A 266 -8.88 2.98 -11.36
N THR A 267 -9.79 2.25 -10.70
CA THR A 267 -9.48 1.47 -9.49
C THR A 267 -8.41 0.41 -9.77
N HIS A 268 -8.50 -0.29 -10.89
CA HIS A 268 -7.53 -1.29 -11.30
C HIS A 268 -6.15 -0.70 -11.65
N VAL A 269 -6.11 0.46 -12.31
CA VAL A 269 -4.86 1.18 -12.64
C VAL A 269 -4.23 1.78 -11.38
N SER A 270 -5.02 2.43 -10.52
CA SER A 270 -4.53 2.99 -9.26
C SER A 270 -4.05 1.92 -8.28
N LEU A 271 -4.61 0.72 -8.29
CA LEU A 271 -4.05 -0.43 -7.57
C LEU A 271 -2.67 -0.84 -8.09
N CYS A 272 -2.39 -0.66 -9.39
CA CYS A 272 -1.03 -0.85 -9.92
C CYS A 272 -0.07 0.19 -9.35
N LEU A 273 -0.51 1.45 -9.27
CA LEU A 273 0.27 2.53 -8.67
C LEU A 273 0.52 2.30 -7.18
N ALA A 274 -0.46 1.75 -6.45
CA ALA A 274 -0.29 1.36 -5.05
C ALA A 274 0.83 0.33 -4.87
N ASN A 275 0.93 -0.66 -5.77
CA ASN A 275 2.00 -1.65 -5.75
C ASN A 275 3.40 -1.05 -6.02
N ALA A 276 3.50 0.17 -6.57
CA ALA A 276 4.79 0.83 -6.74
C ALA A 276 5.42 1.25 -5.38
N ASN A 277 4.67 1.16 -4.27
CA ASN A 277 5.19 1.36 -2.91
C ASN A 277 6.46 0.53 -2.65
N CYS A 278 6.51 -0.71 -3.15
CA CYS A 278 7.62 -1.63 -2.93
C CYS A 278 8.93 -1.15 -3.56
N CYS A 279 8.85 -0.32 -4.60
CA CYS A 279 9.98 0.33 -5.22
C CYS A 279 10.36 1.60 -4.46
N LEU A 280 9.37 2.42 -4.09
CA LEU A 280 9.60 3.73 -3.50
C LEU A 280 10.10 3.66 -2.05
N ASP A 281 9.67 2.66 -1.29
CA ASP A 281 10.12 2.43 0.09
C ASP A 281 11.63 2.16 0.18
N ALA A 282 12.25 1.69 -0.90
CA ALA A 282 13.69 1.48 -0.94
C ALA A 282 14.50 2.78 -0.96
N PHE A 283 13.93 3.90 -1.43
CA PHE A 283 14.57 5.20 -1.30
C PHE A 283 14.71 5.59 0.18
N CYS A 284 13.76 5.22 1.03
CA CYS A 284 13.86 5.44 2.47
C CYS A 284 15.07 4.71 3.07
N PHE A 285 15.37 3.50 2.61
CA PHE A 285 16.56 2.74 3.03
C PHE A 285 17.86 3.39 2.59
N TYR A 286 17.92 3.93 1.37
CA TYR A 286 19.10 4.64 0.89
C TYR A 286 19.47 5.81 1.82
N TYR A 287 18.47 6.57 2.29
CA TYR A 287 18.72 7.67 3.22
C TYR A 287 19.13 7.22 4.62
N VAL A 288 18.66 6.05 5.08
CA VAL A 288 19.08 5.47 6.36
C VAL A 288 20.49 4.91 6.30
N VAL A 289 20.91 4.28 5.21
CA VAL A 289 22.30 3.83 5.06
C VAL A 289 23.26 5.02 5.08
N LYS A 290 22.88 6.17 4.50
CA LYS A 290 23.63 7.42 4.63
C LYS A 290 23.63 8.01 6.05
N GLU A 291 22.78 7.52 6.96
CA GLU A 291 22.75 7.93 8.37
C GLU A 291 23.88 7.26 9.18
N PHE A 292 24.29 6.05 8.78
CA PHE A 292 25.38 5.26 9.38
C PHE A 292 26.72 5.49 8.67
#